data_AF-A0A1Y1JM88-F1
#
_entry.id   AF-A0A1Y1JM88-F1
#
_cell.length_a   1.000
_cell.length_b   1.000
_cell.length_c   1.000
_cell.angle_alpha   90.00
_cell.angle_beta   90.00
_cell.angle_gamma   90.00
#
_symmetry.space_group_name_H-M   'P 1'
#
loop_
_entity.id
_entity.type
_entity.pdbx_description
1 polymer ?
#
loop_
_entity_poly.entity_id
_entity_poly.type
_entity_poly.pdbx_seq_one_letter_code
_entity_poly.pdbx_strand_id
1 'polypeptide(L)'
;MIISPNCDLASGFNDLRSKNIDEISEIIKKAKEEKENHLGVSLIHKEKENINVLKTFTESQAICYTTCKENLYKRFERDIEEYKNVSTKNNINFHENKKRKLEKYYQDMEHQMCFHACSKMYFHLLQDRL
;
A
#
# COMPACT_ATOMS: atom_id res chain seq x y z
N MET A 1 -13.64 -31.46 -26.34
CA MET A 1 -13.08 -30.93 -27.60
C MET A 1 -12.46 -29.58 -27.30
N ILE A 2 -11.13 -29.49 -27.26
CA ILE A 2 -10.41 -28.22 -27.23
C ILE A 2 -9.95 -28.02 -28.66
N ILE A 3 -10.51 -27.01 -29.34
CA ILE A 3 -10.08 -26.61 -30.67
C ILE A 3 -8.72 -25.94 -30.49
N SER A 4 -7.65 -26.68 -30.79
CA SER A 4 -6.31 -26.10 -30.91
C SER A 4 -6.35 -25.06 -32.03
N PRO A 5 -5.90 -23.81 -31.83
CA PRO A 5 -5.68 -22.93 -32.96
C PRO A 5 -4.62 -23.63 -33.82
N ASN A 6 -4.97 -23.85 -35.09
CA ASN A 6 -4.07 -24.43 -36.07
C ASN A 6 -2.96 -23.39 -36.30
N CYS A 7 -1.90 -23.47 -35.50
CA CYS A 7 -0.77 -22.56 -35.59
C CYS A 7 -0.01 -22.99 -36.84
N ASP A 8 -0.21 -22.24 -37.92
CA ASP A 8 0.29 -22.53 -39.25
C ASP A 8 1.80 -22.26 -39.33
N LEU A 9 2.59 -22.95 -38.49
CA LEU A 9 4.05 -22.83 -38.42
C LEU A 9 4.70 -23.04 -39.79
N ALA A 10 4.08 -23.89 -40.62
CA ALA A 10 4.61 -24.27 -41.92
C ALA A 10 4.69 -23.10 -42.92
N SER A 11 3.75 -22.15 -42.89
CA SER A 11 3.77 -20.99 -43.78
C SER A 11 4.88 -20.01 -43.40
N GLY A 12 5.01 -19.70 -42.10
CA GLY A 12 6.07 -18.83 -41.60
C GLY A 12 7.49 -19.39 -41.81
N PHE A 13 7.69 -20.70 -41.73
CA PHE A 13 8.98 -21.33 -42.02
C PHE A 13 9.35 -21.29 -43.51
N ASN A 14 8.36 -21.41 -44.41
CA ASN A 14 8.60 -21.32 -45.85
C ASN A 14 8.94 -19.88 -46.27
N ASP A 15 8.30 -18.88 -45.66
CA ASP A 15 8.64 -17.48 -45.89
C ASP A 15 10.06 -17.14 -45.41
N LEU A 16 10.49 -17.67 -44.26
CA LEU A 16 11.86 -17.52 -43.76
C LEU A 16 12.91 -18.17 -44.69
N ARG A 17 12.58 -19.32 -45.30
CA ARG A 17 13.49 -20.01 -46.26
C ARG A 17 13.70 -19.25 -47.57
N SER A 18 12.75 -18.39 -47.94
CA SER A 18 12.85 -17.55 -49.13
C SER A 18 13.67 -16.27 -48.93
N LYS A 19 14.08 -15.98 -47.68
CA LYS A 19 14.79 -14.76 -47.29
C LYS A 19 16.30 -14.99 -47.17
N ASN A 20 17.07 -13.95 -47.46
CA ASN A 20 18.51 -13.98 -47.24
C ASN A 20 18.85 -13.73 -45.75
N ILE A 21 20.12 -13.92 -45.41
CA ILE A 21 20.56 -13.88 -44.01
C ILE A 21 20.39 -12.50 -43.36
N ASP A 22 20.52 -11.43 -44.13
CA ASP A 22 20.37 -10.05 -43.66
C ASP A 22 18.89 -9.74 -43.38
N GLU A 23 17.98 -10.19 -44.25
CA GLU A 23 16.53 -10.07 -44.06
C GLU A 23 16.04 -10.86 -42.84
N ILE A 24 16.59 -12.05 -42.61
CA ILE A 24 16.29 -12.86 -41.42
C ILE A 24 16.80 -12.15 -40.16
N SER A 25 18.01 -11.57 -40.22
CA SER A 25 18.60 -10.81 -39.11
C SER A 25 17.75 -9.59 -38.72
N GLU A 26 17.25 -8.84 -39.71
CA GLU A 26 16.31 -7.72 -39.52
C GLU A 26 14.99 -8.17 -38.85
N ILE A 27 14.43 -9.31 -39.27
CA ILE A 27 13.21 -9.86 -38.66
C ILE A 27 13.43 -10.24 -37.20
N ILE A 28 14.54 -10.92 -36.90
CA ILE A 28 14.90 -11.29 -35.52
C ILE A 28 15.10 -10.03 -34.67
N LYS A 29 15.77 -9.01 -35.22
CA LYS A 29 16.00 -7.74 -34.54
C LYS A 29 14.67 -7.04 -34.22
N LYS A 30 13.77 -6.89 -35.18
CA LYS A 30 12.44 -6.32 -34.95
C LYS A 30 11.62 -7.10 -33.92
N ALA A 31 11.60 -8.42 -34.03
CA ALA A 31 10.88 -9.27 -33.07
C ALA A 31 11.44 -9.15 -31.65
N LYS A 32 12.77 -8.98 -31.52
CA LYS A 32 13.43 -8.74 -30.23
C LYS A 32 13.07 -7.37 -29.67
N GLU A 33 13.12 -6.32 -30.49
CA GLU A 33 12.75 -4.95 -30.11
C GLU A 33 11.26 -4.85 -29.72
N GLU A 34 10.36 -5.48 -30.47
CA GLU A 34 8.92 -5.54 -30.15
C GLU A 34 8.66 -6.27 -28.83
N LYS A 35 9.35 -7.39 -28.60
CA LYS A 35 9.25 -8.13 -27.35
C LYS A 35 9.77 -7.33 -26.16
N GLU A 36 10.91 -6.66 -26.30
CA GLU A 36 11.49 -5.78 -25.27
C GLU A 36 10.59 -4.58 -24.99
N ASN A 37 10.02 -3.95 -26.02
CA ASN A 37 9.04 -2.87 -25.86
C ASN A 37 7.76 -3.33 -25.17
N HIS A 38 7.20 -4.49 -25.54
CA HIS A 38 6.02 -5.03 -24.89
C HIS A 38 6.26 -5.41 -23.43
N LEU A 39 7.42 -6.02 -23.12
CA LEU A 39 7.84 -6.30 -21.75
C LEU A 39 8.01 -5.01 -20.96
N GLY A 40 8.67 -4.00 -21.53
CA GLY A 40 8.85 -2.68 -20.92
C GLY A 40 7.51 -2.00 -20.63
N VAL A 41 6.60 -1.96 -21.59
CA VAL A 41 5.26 -1.36 -21.41
C VAL A 41 4.44 -2.12 -20.37
N SER A 42 4.49 -3.46 -20.35
CA SER A 42 3.79 -4.27 -19.36
C SER A 42 4.33 -4.06 -17.93
N LEU A 43 5.66 -4.00 -17.79
CA LEU A 43 6.32 -3.73 -16.51
C LEU A 43 6.00 -2.32 -16.00
N ILE A 44 6.06 -1.31 -16.86
CA ILE A 44 5.71 0.08 -16.51
C ILE A 44 4.25 0.19 -16.09
N HIS A 45 3.34 -0.53 -16.75
CA HIS A 45 1.93 -0.52 -16.37
C HIS A 45 1.72 -1.13 -14.98
N LYS A 46 2.31 -2.30 -14.72
CA LYS A 46 2.25 -2.95 -13.39
C LYS A 46 2.88 -2.08 -12.29
N GLU A 47 3.98 -1.40 -12.59
CA GLU A 47 4.64 -0.50 -11.65
C GLU A 47 3.73 0.69 -11.28
N LYS A 48 3.09 1.31 -12.28
CA LYS A 48 2.10 2.39 -12.04
C LYS A 48 0.92 1.91 -11.22
N GLU A 49 0.39 0.72 -11.49
CA GLU A 49 -0.69 0.14 -10.70
C GLU A 49 -0.26 -0.10 -9.25
N ASN A 50 0.94 -0.67 -9.03
CA ASN A 50 1.48 -0.90 -7.70
C ASN A 50 1.70 0.41 -6.92
N ILE A 51 2.21 1.46 -7.58
CA ILE A 51 2.35 2.80 -6.98
C ILE A 51 0.98 3.35 -6.55
N ASN A 52 -0.04 3.18 -7.39
CA ASN A 52 -1.38 3.66 -7.07
C ASN A 52 -1.98 2.92 -5.87
N VAL A 53 -1.78 1.59 -5.78
CA VAL A 53 -2.20 0.79 -4.62
C VAL A 53 -1.49 1.24 -3.34
N LEU A 54 -0.17 1.43 -3.39
CA LEU A 54 0.61 1.92 -2.25
C LEU A 54 0.17 3.31 -1.79
N LYS A 55 -0.16 4.18 -2.75
CA LYS A 55 -0.71 5.51 -2.47
C LYS A 55 -2.04 5.41 -1.73
N THR A 56 -2.99 4.62 -2.24
CA THR A 56 -4.29 4.42 -1.59
C THR A 56 -4.17 3.80 -0.20
N PHE A 57 -3.26 2.83 -0.03
CA PHE A 57 -2.96 2.26 1.28
C PHE A 57 -2.47 3.32 2.27
N THR A 58 -1.48 4.12 1.86
CA THR A 58 -0.86 5.14 2.72
C THR A 58 -1.85 6.25 3.08
N GLU A 59 -2.65 6.71 2.13
CA GLU A 59 -3.68 7.73 2.36
C GLU A 59 -4.74 7.22 3.35
N SER A 60 -5.21 5.98 3.18
CA SER A 60 -6.22 5.37 4.05
C SER A 60 -5.69 5.15 5.47
N GLN A 61 -4.45 4.65 5.58
CA GLN A 61 -3.76 4.48 6.85
C GLN A 61 -3.59 5.82 7.58
N ALA A 62 -3.19 6.88 6.85
CA ALA A 62 -2.98 8.22 7.41
C ALA A 62 -4.28 8.84 7.93
N ILE A 63 -5.38 8.71 7.19
CA ILE A 63 -6.70 9.19 7.63
C ILE A 63 -7.10 8.50 8.94
N CYS A 64 -7.03 7.17 8.99
CA CYS A 64 -7.37 6.41 10.19
C CYS A 64 -6.49 6.78 11.38
N TYR A 65 -5.17 6.90 11.17
CA TYR A 65 -4.25 7.27 12.23
C TYR A 65 -4.58 8.66 12.79
N THR A 66 -4.86 9.62 11.91
CA THR A 66 -5.23 10.99 12.31
C THR A 66 -6.53 10.99 13.12
N THR A 67 -7.56 10.30 12.66
CA THR A 67 -8.84 10.19 13.39
C THR A 67 -8.66 9.51 14.75
N CYS A 68 -7.88 8.43 14.81
CA CYS A 68 -7.61 7.73 16.06
C CYS A 68 -6.87 8.63 17.05
N LYS A 69 -5.85 9.35 16.57
CA LYS A 69 -5.09 10.33 17.36
C LYS A 69 -6.00 11.42 17.92
N GLU A 70 -6.81 12.06 17.08
CA GLU A 70 -7.75 13.10 17.53
C GLU A 70 -8.70 12.61 18.61
N ASN A 71 -9.22 11.38 18.46
CA ASN A 71 -10.11 10.78 19.44
C ASN A 71 -9.39 10.49 20.78
N LEU A 72 -8.13 10.03 20.73
CA LEU A 72 -7.31 9.84 21.93
C LEU A 72 -7.05 11.16 22.64
N TYR A 73 -6.70 12.23 21.91
CA TYR A 73 -6.50 13.56 22.51
C TYR A 73 -7.77 14.09 23.17
N LYS A 74 -8.91 14.05 22.48
CA LYS A 74 -10.22 14.45 23.04
C LYS A 74 -10.61 13.62 24.27
N ARG A 75 -10.19 12.36 24.33
CA ARG A 75 -10.41 11.51 25.50
C ARG A 75 -9.49 11.91 26.65
N PHE A 76 -8.21 12.12 26.37
CA PHE A 76 -7.22 12.58 27.35
C PHE A 76 -7.64 13.91 28.01
N GLU A 77 -8.09 14.89 27.22
CA GLU A 77 -8.57 16.17 27.74
C GLU A 77 -9.74 15.99 28.72
N ARG A 78 -10.72 15.16 28.36
CA ARG A 78 -11.86 14.83 29.24
C ARG A 78 -11.43 14.12 30.51
N ASP A 79 -10.54 13.14 30.42
CA ASP A 79 -10.05 12.41 31.59
C ASP A 79 -9.26 13.35 32.54
N ILE A 80 -8.53 14.34 31.99
CA ILE A 80 -7.84 15.37 32.79
C ILE A 80 -8.83 16.30 33.49
N GLU A 81 -9.87 16.76 32.79
CA GLU A 81 -10.91 17.60 33.41
C GLU A 81 -11.66 16.85 34.51
N GLU A 82 -12.02 15.59 34.27
CA GLU A 82 -12.66 14.74 35.26
C GLU A 82 -11.76 14.53 36.48
N TYR A 83 -10.46 14.27 36.26
CA TYR A 83 -9.51 14.12 37.35
C TYR A 83 -9.35 15.42 38.17
N LYS A 84 -9.34 16.59 37.52
CA LYS A 84 -9.35 17.89 38.21
C LYS A 84 -10.63 18.07 39.05
N ASN A 85 -11.79 17.80 38.46
CA ASN A 85 -13.08 17.95 39.13
C ASN A 85 -13.20 17.06 40.37
N VAL A 86 -12.79 15.79 40.26
CA VAL A 86 -12.75 14.85 41.38
C VAL A 86 -11.75 15.30 42.44
N SER A 87 -10.58 15.80 42.05
CA SER A 87 -9.56 16.29 42.99
C SER A 87 -10.08 17.49 43.78
N THR A 88 -10.65 18.49 43.11
CA THR A 88 -11.27 19.67 43.74
C THR A 88 -12.40 19.27 44.68
N LYS A 89 -13.31 18.38 44.26
CA LYS A 89 -14.44 17.92 45.08
C LYS A 89 -13.99 17.24 46.38
N ASN A 90 -12.85 16.55 46.35
CA ASN A 90 -12.33 15.82 47.50
C ASN A 90 -11.24 16.60 48.27
N ASN A 91 -10.98 17.86 47.92
CA ASN A 91 -9.91 18.69 48.50
C ASN A 91 -8.52 18.02 48.40
N ILE A 92 -8.31 17.22 47.35
CA ILE A 92 -7.06 16.53 47.06
C ILE A 92 -6.27 17.37 46.06
N ASN A 93 -4.97 17.50 46.29
CA ASN A 93 -4.12 18.25 45.38
C ASN A 93 -3.89 17.48 44.06
N PHE A 94 -4.01 18.16 42.93
CA PHE A 94 -3.77 17.56 41.61
C PHE A 94 -2.28 17.26 41.47
N HIS A 95 -1.92 15.97 41.41
CA HIS A 95 -0.51 15.57 41.35
C HIS A 95 0.02 15.62 39.91
N GLU A 96 0.93 16.55 39.63
CA GLU A 96 1.61 16.67 38.33
C GLU A 96 2.28 15.38 37.85
N ASN A 97 2.83 14.58 38.78
CA ASN A 97 3.39 13.27 38.43
C ASN A 97 2.34 12.28 37.90
N LYS A 98 1.09 12.36 38.37
CA LYS A 98 0.00 11.52 37.86
C LYS A 98 -0.44 11.99 36.47
N LYS A 99 -0.47 13.30 36.22
CA LYS A 99 -0.71 13.87 34.89
C LYS A 99 0.32 13.41 33.87
N ARG A 100 1.62 13.51 34.17
CA ARG A 100 2.69 13.04 33.27
C ARG A 100 2.60 11.54 32.96
N LYS A 101 2.23 10.72 33.96
CA LYS A 101 2.00 9.28 33.74
C LYS A 101 0.83 9.03 32.80
N LEU A 102 -0.26 9.81 32.93
CA LEU A 102 -1.42 9.72 32.04
C LEU A 102 -1.06 10.16 30.62
N GLU A 103 -0.33 11.26 30.46
CA GLU A 103 0.18 11.70 29.14
C GLU A 103 1.00 10.60 28.45
N LYS A 104 1.93 9.98 29.19
CA LYS A 104 2.75 8.89 28.66
C LYS A 104 1.91 7.68 28.26
N TYR A 105 0.92 7.30 29.08
CA TYR A 105 0.00 6.20 28.76
C TYR A 105 -0.78 6.46 27.46
N TYR A 106 -1.23 7.69 27.24
CA TYR A 106 -1.91 8.07 25.99
C TYR A 106 -0.97 8.08 24.78
N GLN A 107 0.29 8.52 24.95
CA GLN A 107 1.32 8.41 23.89
C GLN A 107 1.62 6.96 23.52
N ASP A 108 1.72 6.08 24.52
CA ASP A 108 1.93 4.64 24.31
C ASP A 108 0.72 4.01 23.60
N MET A 109 -0.51 4.41 23.95
CA MET A 109 -1.73 3.98 23.25
C MET A 109 -1.80 4.51 21.82
N GLU A 110 -1.37 5.74 21.55
CA GLU A 110 -1.30 6.28 20.18
C GLU A 110 -0.40 5.40 19.30
N HIS A 111 0.79 5.03 19.80
CA HIS A 111 1.72 4.16 19.08
C HIS A 111 1.16 2.74 18.89
N GLN A 112 0.67 2.12 19.97
CA GLN A 112 0.27 0.70 19.95
C GLN A 112 -1.08 0.46 19.31
N MET A 113 -2.03 1.40 19.46
CA MET A 113 -3.39 1.21 18.96
C MET A 113 -3.61 1.93 17.64
N CYS A 114 -3.25 3.21 17.51
CA CYS A 114 -3.57 3.94 16.29
C CYS A 114 -2.72 3.48 15.11
N PHE A 115 -1.39 3.44 15.25
CA PHE A 115 -0.53 3.06 14.13
C PHE A 115 -0.74 1.59 13.74
N HIS A 116 -0.70 0.67 14.70
CA HIS A 116 -0.82 -0.77 14.43
C HIS A 116 -2.21 -1.17 13.93
N ALA A 117 -3.30 -0.68 14.54
CA ALA A 117 -4.65 -1.06 14.14
C ALA A 117 -5.00 -0.50 12.76
N CYS A 118 -4.63 0.76 12.47
CA CYS A 118 -4.86 1.34 11.14
C CYS A 118 -4.05 0.61 10.05
N SER A 119 -2.80 0.22 10.36
CA SER A 119 -1.99 -0.58 9.43
C SER A 119 -2.63 -1.92 9.12
N LYS A 120 -3.13 -2.63 10.14
CA LYS A 120 -3.83 -3.91 9.96
C LYS A 120 -5.15 -3.77 9.21
N MET A 121 -5.92 -2.72 9.52
CA MET A 121 -7.22 -2.47 8.91
C MET A 121 -7.12 -2.34 7.38
N TYR A 122 -6.10 -1.62 6.90
CA TYR A 122 -5.90 -1.38 5.47
C TYR A 122 -4.94 -2.36 4.79
N PHE A 123 -4.42 -3.35 5.52
CA PHE A 123 -3.49 -4.33 4.97
C PHE A 123 -4.07 -5.12 3.79
N HIS A 124 -5.39 -5.32 3.77
CA HIS A 124 -6.10 -5.96 2.64
C HIS A 124 -5.84 -5.27 1.29
N LEU A 125 -5.61 -3.95 1.29
CA LEU A 125 -5.27 -3.20 0.07
C LEU A 125 -3.94 -3.64 -0.56
N LEU A 126 -3.08 -4.30 0.23
CA LEU A 126 -1.80 -4.86 -0.22
C LEU A 126 -1.89 -6.36 -0.57
N GLN A 127 -2.97 -7.05 -0.17
CA GLN A 127 -3.09 -8.51 -0.29
C GLN A 127 -3.70 -8.99 -1.60
N ASP A 128 -4.52 -8.18 -2.28
CA ASP A 128 -5.22 -8.61 -3.51
C ASP A 128 -4.31 -8.86 -4.73
N ARG A 129 -2.97 -8.80 -4.60
CA ARG A 129 -2.01 -8.92 -5.71
C ARG A 129 -0.67 -9.61 -5.38
N LEU A 130 -0.54 -10.26 -4.22
CA LEU A 130 0.62 -11.11 -3.90
C LEU A 130 0.39 -12.57 -4.28
#